data_AF-A0AAW4PMH5-F1
#
_entry.id   AF-A0AAW4PMH5-F1
#
_cell.length_a   1.000
_cell.length_b   1.000
_cell.length_c   1.000
_cell.angle_alpha   90.00
_cell.angle_beta   90.00
_cell.angle_gamma   90.00
#
_symmetry.space_group_name_H-M   'P 1'
#
loop_
_entity.id
_entity.type
_entity.pdbx_description
1 polymer ?
#
loop_
_entity_poly.entity_id
_entity_poly.type
_entity_poly.pdbx_seq_one_letter_code
_entity_poly.pdbx_strand_id
1 'polypeptide(L)' 'MDEALEVVEVVADSELEGVVTWLLRLVGLVALLAGLGLWLFTEMGLLVLPALLMFVGVVLLVAPSVLLLAAELT' A
#
# COMPACT_ATOMS: atom_id res chain seq x y z
N MET A 1 14.86 -2.20 -26.19
CA MET A 1 15.08 -2.95 -24.93
C MET A 1 15.91 -2.13 -23.95
N ASP A 2 16.68 -1.15 -24.43
CA ASP A 2 17.43 -0.16 -23.64
C ASP A 2 16.52 0.89 -22.96
N GLU A 3 15.63 1.53 -23.73
CA GLU A 3 14.80 2.66 -23.26
C GLU A 3 13.91 2.35 -22.04
N ALA A 4 13.38 1.13 -21.94
CA ALA A 4 12.50 0.74 -20.84
C ALA A 4 13.27 0.53 -19.53
N LEU A 5 14.52 0.09 -19.61
CA LEU A 5 15.40 -0.05 -18.46
C LEU A 5 15.91 1.32 -18.00
N GLU A 6 16.20 2.23 -18.94
CA GLU A 6 16.60 3.61 -18.62
C GLU A 6 15.47 4.40 -17.92
N VAL A 7 14.21 4.25 -18.36
CA VAL A 7 13.06 4.85 -17.66
C VAL A 7 12.88 4.25 -16.26
N VAL A 8 13.12 2.94 -16.09
CA VAL A 8 13.05 2.28 -14.78
C VAL A 8 14.17 2.78 -13.86
N GLU A 9 15.39 2.97 -14.37
CA GLU A 9 16.50 3.55 -13.60
C GLU A 9 16.19 4.99 -13.19
N VAL A 10 15.64 5.83 -14.08
CA VAL A 10 15.24 7.21 -13.73
C VAL A 10 14.08 7.25 -12.72
N VAL A 11 13.14 6.31 -12.78
CA VAL A 11 12.06 6.20 -11.77
C VAL A 11 12.59 5.68 -10.44
N ALA A 12 13.55 4.75 -10.47
CA ALA A 12 14.20 4.19 -9.28
C ALA A 12 15.10 5.22 -8.57
N ASP A 13 15.75 6.11 -9.31
CA ASP A 13 16.59 7.19 -8.76
C ASP A 13 15.79 8.46 -8.38
N SER A 14 14.46 8.43 -8.51
CA SER A 14 13.59 9.60 -8.34
C SER A 14 12.81 9.59 -7.02
N GLU A 15 12.48 10.79 -6.53
CA GLU A 15 11.47 11.07 -5.50
C GLU A 15 10.14 10.32 -5.73
N LEU A 16 9.91 9.78 -6.94
CA LEU A 16 8.83 8.86 -7.28
C LEU A 16 8.75 7.62 -6.37
N GLU A 17 9.86 7.02 -5.93
CA GLU A 17 9.82 5.88 -4.98
C GLU A 17 9.15 6.29 -3.65
N GLY A 18 9.52 7.48 -3.15
CA GLY A 18 8.91 8.10 -1.97
C GLY A 18 7.44 8.45 -2.17
N VAL A 19 7.08 9.02 -3.33
CA VAL A 19 5.70 9.37 -3.68
C VAL A 19 4.81 8.13 -3.83
N VAL A 20 5.29 7.08 -4.50
CA VAL A 20 4.57 5.81 -4.66
C VAL A 20 4.35 5.15 -3.30
N THR A 21 5.38 5.10 -2.45
CA THR A 21 5.27 4.60 -1.08
C THR A 21 4.24 5.38 -0.27
N TRP A 22 4.25 6.71 -0.39
CA TRP A 22 3.30 7.57 0.29
C TRP A 22 1.85 7.34 -0.21
N LEU A 23 1.65 7.23 -1.52
CA LEU A 23 0.34 6.94 -2.11
C LEU A 23 -0.19 5.57 -1.68
N LEU A 24 0.64 4.53 -1.70
CA LEU A 24 0.26 3.20 -1.22
C LEU A 24 -0.18 3.23 0.25
N ARG A 25 0.56 3.96 1.09
CA ARG A 25 0.19 4.15 2.51
C ARG A 25 -1.12 4.90 2.66
N LEU A 26 -1.36 5.95 1.87
CA LEU A 26 -2.62 6.70 1.89
C LEU A 26 -3.80 5.80 1.51
N VAL A 27 -3.67 5.01 0.43
CA VAL A 27 -4.68 4.04 0.03
C VAL A 27 -4.90 2.99 1.11
N GLY A 28 -3.83 2.49 1.72
CA GLY A 28 -3.91 1.53 2.84
C GLY A 28 -4.65 2.09 4.04
N LEU A 29 -4.39 3.35 4.41
CA LEU A 29 -5.08 4.05 5.49
C LEU A 29 -6.57 4.23 5.17
N VAL A 30 -6.91 4.66 3.96
CA VAL A 30 -8.30 4.80 3.51
C VAL A 30 -9.02 3.45 3.55
N ALA A 31 -8.38 2.37 3.08
CA ALA A 31 -8.95 1.02 3.13
C ALA A 31 -9.19 0.56 4.57
N LEU A 32 -8.26 0.83 5.49
CA LEU A 32 -8.42 0.53 6.91
C LEU A 32 -9.59 1.29 7.55
N LEU A 33 -9.67 2.60 7.31
CA LEU A 33 -10.76 3.42 7.84
C LEU A 33 -12.11 3.04 7.23
N ALA A 34 -12.15 2.72 5.94
CA ALA A 34 -13.34 2.22 5.28
C ALA A 34 -13.77 0.86 5.84
N GLY A 35 -12.83 -0.08 6.02
CA GLY A 35 -13.10 -1.37 6.62
C GLY A 35 -13.63 -1.23 8.05
N LEU A 36 -12.98 -0.40 8.87
CA LEU A 36 -13.44 -0.11 10.23
C LEU A 36 -14.83 0.54 10.23
N GLY A 37 -15.07 1.52 9.35
CA GLY A 37 -16.37 2.17 9.20
C GLY A 37 -17.45 1.18 8.80
N LEU A 38 -17.20 0.32 7.81
CA LEU A 38 -18.15 -0.72 7.43
C LEU A 38 -18.41 -1.68 8.58
N TRP A 39 -17.38 -2.10 9.33
CA TRP A 39 -17.55 -2.98 10.47
C TRP A 39 -18.43 -2.35 11.58
N LEU A 40 -18.30 -1.05 11.82
CA LEU A 40 -19.04 -0.34 12.88
C LEU A 40 -20.47 0.07 12.47
N PHE A 41 -20.69 0.42 11.20
CA PHE A 41 -21.93 1.05 10.73
C PHE A 41 -22.78 0.15 9.82
N THR A 42 -22.35 -1.08 9.54
CA THR A 42 -23.13 -2.02 8.72
C THR A 42 -23.50 -3.29 9.47
N GLU A 43 -24.39 -4.08 8.88
CA GLU A 43 -24.95 -5.28 9.47
C GLU A 43 -23.96 -6.46 9.51
N MET A 44 -24.13 -7.34 10.49
CA MET A 44 -23.24 -8.48 10.79
C MET A 44 -23.10 -9.51 9.66
N GLY A 45 -23.92 -9.43 8.61
CA GLY A 45 -23.77 -10.27 7.42
C GLY A 45 -22.59 -9.87 6.52
N LEU A 46 -22.05 -8.66 6.68
CA LEU A 46 -21.03 -8.12 5.78
C LEU A 46 -19.57 -8.34 6.24
N LEU A 47 -19.31 -9.02 7.36
CA LEU A 47 -18.00 -9.06 8.05
C LEU A 47 -16.77 -9.38 7.20
N VAL A 48 -16.93 -10.16 6.12
CA VAL A 48 -15.83 -10.55 5.23
C VAL A 48 -15.21 -9.34 4.53
N LEU A 49 -16.03 -8.43 4.01
CA LEU A 49 -15.55 -7.25 3.26
C LEU A 49 -14.78 -6.26 4.16
N PRO A 50 -15.30 -5.83 5.34
CA PRO A 50 -14.56 -5.07 6.32
C PRO A 50 -13.23 -5.72 6.72
N ALA A 51 -13.24 -7.02 7.00
CA ALA A 51 -12.03 -7.75 7.38
C ALA A 51 -10.98 -7.73 6.27
N LEU A 52 -11.39 -7.96 5.02
CA LEU A 52 -10.50 -7.91 3.86
C LEU A 52 -9.92 -6.52 3.66
N LEU A 53 -10.74 -5.47 3.75
CA LEU A 53 -10.30 -4.08 3.62
C LEU A 53 -9.29 -3.69 4.70
N MET A 54 -9.55 -4.07 5.96
CA MET A 54 -8.61 -3.82 7.05
C MET A 54 -7.30 -4.59 6.84
N PHE A 55 -7.37 -5.87 6.46
CA PHE A 55 -6.17 -6.68 6.21
C PHE A 55 -5.33 -6.11 5.07
N VAL A 56 -5.93 -5.86 3.91
CA VAL A 56 -5.24 -5.26 2.75
C VAL A 56 -4.69 -3.88 3.10
N GLY A 57 -5.44 -3.07 3.85
CA GLY A 57 -4.99 -1.77 4.31
C GLY A 57 -3.74 -1.84 5.19
N VAL A 58 -3.67 -2.79 6.13
CA VAL A 58 -2.46 -3.04 6.92
C VAL A 58 -1.30 -3.48 6.02
N VAL A 59 -1.54 -4.41 5.09
CA VAL A 59 -0.51 -4.88 4.16
C VAL A 59 0.06 -3.71 3.35
N LEU A 60 -0.79 -2.82 2.82
CA LEU A 60 -0.35 -1.64 2.06
C LEU A 60 0.41 -0.61 2.92
N LEU A 61 0.13 -0.51 4.22
CA LEU A 61 0.89 0.36 5.12
C LEU A 61 2.28 -0.21 5.44
N VAL A 62 2.38 -1.52 5.63
CA VAL A 62 3.58 -2.18 6.16
C VAL A 62 4.51 -2.63 5.03
N ALA A 63 3.98 -3.29 4.00
CA ALA A 63 4.78 -3.93 2.96
C ALA A 63 5.77 -2.99 2.25
N PRO A 64 5.42 -1.75 1.87
CA PRO A 64 6.38 -0.83 1.24
C PRO A 64 7.60 -0.57 2.12
N SER A 65 7.39 -0.38 3.43
CA SER A 65 8.46 -0.14 4.41
C SER A 65 9.37 -1.35 4.56
N VAL A 66 8.79 -2.55 4.53
CA VAL A 66 9.54 -3.81 4.63
C VAL A 66 10.37 -4.05 3.37
N LEU A 67 9.81 -3.76 2.19
CA LEU A 67 10.51 -3.89 0.91
C LEU A 67 11.67 -2.90 0.79
N LEU A 68 11.46 -1.64 1.18
CA LEU A 68 12.51 -0.62 1.24
C LEU A 68 13.63 -1.03 2.19
N LEU A 69 13.28 -1.42 3.41
CA LEU A 69 14.26 -1.89 4.39
C LEU A 69 15.02 -3.13 3.88
N ALA A 70 14.35 -4.05 3.19
CA ALA A 70 15.01 -5.22 2.63
C ALA A 70 16.00 -4.84 1.53
N ALA A 71 15.64 -3.89 0.65
CA ALA A 71 16.52 -3.39 -0.41
C ALA A 71 17.75 -2.65 0.15
N GLU A 72 17.59 -1.87 1.23
CA GLU A 72 18.70 -1.20 1.91
C GLU A 72 19.69 -2.16 2.60
N LEU A 73 19.23 -3.36 2.96
CA LEU A 73 20.01 -4.35 3.72
C LEU A 73 20.67 -5.44 2.86
N THR A 74 20.35 -5.51 1.57
CA THR A 74 20.95 -6.46 0.60
C THR A 74 21.99 -5.78 -0.27
#